data_AF-A0A6M0ABT8-F1
#
_entry.id   AF-A0A6M0ABT8-F1
#
_cell.length_a   1.000
_cell.length_b   1.000
_cell.length_c   1.000
_cell.angle_alpha   90.00
_cell.angle_beta   90.00
_cell.angle_gamma   90.00
#
_symmetry.space_group_name_H-M   'P 1'
#
loop_
_entity.id
_entity.type
_entity.pdbx_description
1 polymer ?
#
loop_
_entity_poly.entity_id
_entity_poly.type
_entity_poly.pdbx_seq_one_letter_code
_entity_poly.pdbx_strand_id
1 'polypeptide(L)'
;EAVAGLTLGADPIVSAVSIVSALENRPIPGLIIRKQPKGHGTRAYIEGPSLPTGARVVVLEDVVTTGQSAMKAVDRLKEAGYQVELVIALVDRLQGGAELYQSAGLMFKALFSINEIREHYQGSLDQSS
;
A
#
# COMPACT_ATOMS: atom_id res chain seq x y z
N GLU A 1 -10.79 -2.84 6.67
CA GLU A 1 -11.25 -4.24 6.78
C GLU A 1 -10.26 -5.20 6.13
N ALA A 2 -9.67 -4.81 5.00
CA ALA A 2 -8.53 -5.51 4.40
C ALA A 2 -7.38 -4.54 4.10
N VAL A 3 -6.22 -5.10 3.78
CA VAL A 3 -5.09 -4.38 3.18
C VAL A 3 -4.82 -4.91 1.79
N ALA A 4 -4.34 -4.05 0.90
CA ALA A 4 -4.00 -4.41 -0.46
C ALA A 4 -2.72 -3.74 -0.93
N GLY A 5 -2.04 -4.32 -1.91
CA GLY A 5 -0.82 -3.71 -2.45
C GLY A 5 -0.59 -4.11 -3.90
N LEU A 6 0.06 -3.24 -4.69
CA LEU A 6 0.46 -3.59 -6.04
C LEU A 6 1.72 -4.47 -5.98
N THR A 7 1.67 -5.62 -6.65
CA THR A 7 2.81 -6.54 -6.74
C THR A 7 4.01 -5.89 -7.44
N LEU A 8 5.27 -6.19 -7.09
CA LEU A 8 5.75 -7.15 -6.07
C LEU A 8 6.17 -6.48 -4.76
N GLY A 9 6.45 -5.17 -4.76
CA GLY A 9 7.05 -4.46 -3.63
C GLY A 9 6.19 -4.50 -2.37
N ALA A 10 4.87 -4.41 -2.53
CA ALA A 10 3.93 -4.43 -1.42
C ALA A 10 3.61 -5.84 -0.88
N ASP A 11 3.95 -6.92 -1.61
CA ASP A 11 3.55 -8.29 -1.27
C ASP A 11 4.05 -8.72 0.14
N PRO A 12 5.32 -8.46 0.52
CA PRO A 12 5.80 -8.80 1.85
C PRO A 12 5.06 -8.05 2.96
N ILE A 13 4.75 -6.77 2.77
CA ILE A 13 4.09 -5.93 3.78
C ILE A 13 2.62 -6.31 3.93
N VAL A 14 1.91 -6.54 2.82
CA VAL A 14 0.53 -7.06 2.83
C VAL A 14 0.45 -8.41 3.54
N SER A 15 1.38 -9.31 3.23
CA SER A 15 1.44 -10.64 3.86
C SER A 15 1.75 -10.54 5.34
N ALA A 16 2.70 -9.68 5.74
CA ALA A 16 3.07 -9.47 7.13
C ALA A 16 1.88 -8.93 7.95
N VAL A 17 1.17 -7.91 7.45
CA VAL A 17 -0.02 -7.37 8.13
C VAL A 17 -1.09 -8.44 8.30
N SER A 18 -1.38 -9.21 7.25
CA SER A 18 -2.36 -10.29 7.31
C SER A 18 -1.99 -11.35 8.36
N ILE A 19 -0.74 -11.81 8.36
CA ILE A 19 -0.24 -12.82 9.31
C ILE A 19 -0.27 -12.29 10.75
N VAL A 20 0.32 -11.13 11.00
CA VAL A 20 0.39 -10.53 12.35
C VAL A 20 -1.01 -10.29 12.90
N SER A 21 -1.93 -9.77 12.08
CA SER A 21 -3.31 -9.53 12.49
C SER A 21 -4.04 -10.81 12.92
N ALA A 22 -3.75 -11.94 12.27
CA ALA A 22 -4.30 -13.24 12.64
C ALA A 22 -3.71 -13.73 13.98
N LEU A 23 -2.40 -13.56 14.19
CA LEU A 23 -1.73 -13.89 15.45
C LEU A 23 -2.26 -13.04 16.62
N GLU A 24 -2.67 -11.80 16.35
CA GLU A 24 -3.29 -10.90 17.33
C GLU A 24 -4.81 -11.13 17.51
N ASN A 25 -5.38 -12.20 16.94
CA ASN A 25 -6.81 -12.53 16.99
C ASN A 25 -7.73 -11.43 16.40
N ARG A 26 -7.21 -10.64 15.45
CA ARG A 26 -7.96 -9.60 14.73
C ARG A 26 -7.66 -9.68 13.23
N PRO A 27 -8.07 -10.75 12.54
CA PRO A 27 -7.65 -11.03 11.17
C PRO A 27 -8.04 -9.92 10.20
N ILE A 28 -7.05 -9.45 9.44
CA ILE A 28 -7.18 -8.47 8.35
C ILE A 28 -6.77 -9.18 7.06
N PRO A 29 -7.71 -9.47 6.14
CA PRO A 29 -7.37 -10.08 4.87
C PRO A 29 -6.38 -9.24 4.05
N GLY A 30 -5.39 -9.91 3.45
CA GLY A 30 -4.50 -9.34 2.45
C GLY A 30 -4.98 -9.59 1.03
N LEU A 31 -4.93 -8.55 0.19
CA LEU A 31 -5.22 -8.63 -1.24
C LEU A 31 -3.99 -8.23 -2.04
N ILE A 32 -3.63 -9.01 -3.06
CA ILE A 32 -2.53 -8.66 -3.97
C ILE A 32 -3.11 -8.17 -5.28
N ILE A 33 -2.70 -6.97 -5.70
CA ILE A 33 -3.11 -6.37 -6.97
C ILE A 33 -2.05 -6.66 -8.02
N ARG A 34 -2.45 -7.37 -9.07
CA ARG A 34 -1.59 -7.76 -10.18
C ARG A 34 -1.37 -6.59 -11.14
N LYS A 35 -0.21 -6.58 -11.81
CA LYS A 35 0.06 -5.65 -12.93
C LYS A 35 -0.74 -5.98 -14.19
N GLN A 36 -1.07 -7.26 -14.39
CA GLN A 36 -1.80 -7.78 -15.55
C GLN A 36 -2.98 -8.64 -15.10
N PRO A 37 -4.11 -8.62 -15.84
CA PRO A 37 -5.28 -9.40 -15.49
C PRO A 37 -5.02 -10.90 -15.73
N LYS A 38 -5.63 -11.76 -14.92
CA LYS A 38 -5.60 -13.23 -15.10
C LYS A 38 -6.70 -13.74 -16.06
N GLY A 39 -7.60 -12.86 -16.51
CA GLY A 39 -8.75 -13.20 -17.35
C GLY A 39 -9.71 -12.01 -17.54
N HIS A 40 -10.99 -12.29 -17.77
CA HIS A 40 -12.02 -11.26 -17.92
C HIS A 40 -12.81 -11.05 -16.63
N GLY A 41 -13.22 -9.80 -16.35
CA GLY A 41 -14.06 -9.43 -15.22
C GLY A 41 -13.41 -8.42 -14.27
N THR A 42 -14.23 -7.81 -13.41
CA THR A 42 -13.83 -6.70 -12.52
C THR A 42 -12.81 -7.11 -11.45
N ARG A 43 -12.71 -8.40 -11.14
CA ARG A 43 -11.71 -8.95 -10.20
C ARG A 43 -10.51 -9.62 -10.88
N ALA A 44 -10.33 -9.44 -12.18
CA ALA A 44 -9.23 -10.08 -12.91
C ALA A 44 -7.83 -9.68 -12.41
N TYR A 45 -7.73 -8.57 -11.67
CA TYR A 45 -6.48 -8.02 -11.12
C TYR A 45 -6.25 -8.36 -9.65
N ILE A 46 -7.23 -8.94 -8.94
CA ILE A 46 -7.18 -9.06 -7.47
C ILE A 46 -7.00 -10.52 -7.08
N GLU A 47 -5.96 -10.82 -6.32
CA GLU A 47 -5.76 -12.10 -5.65
C GLU A 47 -6.03 -11.98 -4.15
N GLY A 48 -6.74 -12.95 -3.58
CA GLY A 48 -7.16 -12.92 -2.18
C GLY A 48 -8.65 -13.27 -2.01
N PRO A 49 -9.16 -13.29 -0.76
CA PRO A 49 -10.55 -13.61 -0.48
C PRO A 49 -11.51 -12.54 -1.03
N SER A 50 -12.74 -12.96 -1.30
CA SER A 50 -13.83 -12.03 -1.61
C SER A 50 -14.27 -11.28 -0.36
N LEU A 51 -14.45 -9.98 -0.47
CA LEU A 51 -14.99 -9.13 0.60
C LEU A 51 -16.41 -8.68 0.24
N PRO A 52 -17.23 -8.28 1.22
CA PRO A 52 -18.50 -7.61 0.95
C PRO A 52 -18.32 -6.38 0.06
N THR A 53 -19.32 -6.08 -0.78
CA THR A 53 -19.35 -4.84 -1.56
C THR A 53 -19.24 -3.63 -0.63
N GLY A 54 -18.43 -2.63 -1.02
CA GLY A 54 -18.18 -1.46 -0.21
C GLY A 54 -17.20 -1.68 0.95
N ALA A 55 -16.62 -2.87 1.10
CA ALA A 55 -15.59 -3.11 2.11
C ALA A 55 -14.44 -2.09 1.99
N ARG A 56 -13.96 -1.62 3.15
CA ARG A 56 -12.87 -0.64 3.23
C ARG A 56 -11.52 -1.32 3.14
N VAL A 57 -10.72 -0.89 2.17
CA VAL A 57 -9.40 -1.43 1.88
C VAL A 57 -8.36 -0.31 2.00
N VAL A 58 -7.31 -0.57 2.78
CA VAL A 58 -6.13 0.32 2.85
C VAL A 58 -5.09 -0.18 1.85
N VAL A 59 -4.54 0.73 1.05
CA VAL A 59 -3.46 0.39 0.12
C VAL A 59 -2.12 0.54 0.84
N LEU A 60 -1.28 -0.47 0.75
CA LEU A 60 0.08 -0.52 1.28
C LEU A 60 1.08 -0.42 0.12
N GLU A 61 2.15 0.33 0.33
CA GLU A 61 3.26 0.46 -0.60
C GLU A 61 4.60 0.37 0.15
N ASP A 62 5.64 -0.13 -0.51
CA ASP A 62 6.99 -0.12 0.07
C ASP A 62 7.61 1.29 -0.02
N VAL A 63 7.68 1.86 -1.21
CA VAL A 63 8.29 3.16 -1.48
C VAL A 63 7.41 3.99 -2.41
N VAL A 64 7.01 5.16 -1.93
CA VAL A 64 6.28 6.14 -2.73
C VAL A 64 7.26 7.12 -3.35
N THR A 65 7.24 7.21 -4.68
CA THR A 65 7.91 8.26 -5.46
C THR A 65 6.88 9.23 -6.02
N THR A 66 6.42 9.00 -7.26
CA THR A 66 5.34 9.77 -7.90
C THR A 66 3.95 9.29 -7.49
N GLY A 67 3.85 8.15 -6.81
CA GLY A 67 2.62 7.56 -6.29
C GLY A 67 1.76 6.75 -7.28
N GLN A 68 2.19 6.66 -8.55
CA GLN A 68 1.43 6.02 -9.63
C GLN A 68 1.13 4.53 -9.41
N SER A 69 2.03 3.80 -8.74
CA SER A 69 1.83 2.38 -8.44
C SER A 69 0.65 2.16 -7.50
N ALA A 70 0.62 2.86 -6.36
CA ALA A 70 -0.51 2.78 -5.44
C ALA A 70 -1.82 3.28 -6.09
N MET A 71 -1.79 4.32 -6.93
CA MET A 71 -2.98 4.76 -7.66
C MET A 71 -3.58 3.67 -8.55
N LYS A 72 -2.74 2.89 -9.25
CA LYS A 72 -3.24 1.74 -10.02
C LYS A 72 -3.95 0.73 -9.11
N ALA A 73 -3.42 0.47 -7.91
CA ALA A 73 -4.07 -0.41 -6.95
C ALA A 73 -5.41 0.16 -6.48
N VAL A 74 -5.45 1.45 -6.14
CA VAL A 74 -6.67 2.18 -5.75
C VAL A 74 -7.74 2.03 -6.83
N ASP A 75 -7.40 2.27 -8.09
CA ASP A 75 -8.35 2.23 -9.20
C ASP A 75 -8.92 0.81 -9.38
N ARG A 76 -8.07 -0.23 -9.35
CA ARG A 76 -8.55 -1.63 -9.45
C ARG A 76 -9.46 -2.03 -8.30
N LEU A 77 -9.18 -1.56 -7.09
CA LEU A 77 -10.02 -1.83 -5.92
C LEU A 77 -11.38 -1.11 -6.05
N LYS A 78 -11.38 0.15 -6.49
CA LYS A 78 -12.61 0.92 -6.73
C LYS A 78 -13.45 0.32 -7.85
N GLU A 79 -12.84 -0.10 -8.96
CA GLU A 79 -13.49 -0.83 -10.07
C GLU A 79 -14.12 -2.15 -9.61
N ALA A 80 -13.53 -2.81 -8.61
CA ALA A 80 -14.07 -4.02 -7.98
C ALA A 80 -15.17 -3.76 -6.93
N GLY A 81 -15.53 -2.49 -6.70
CA GLY A 81 -16.59 -2.09 -5.77
C GLY A 81 -16.13 -1.94 -4.31
N TYR A 82 -14.83 -1.79 -4.05
CA TYR A 82 -14.29 -1.54 -2.72
C TYR A 82 -14.08 -0.04 -2.46
N GLN A 83 -14.10 0.33 -1.18
CA GLN A 83 -13.82 1.70 -0.74
C GLN A 83 -12.35 1.84 -0.37
N VAL A 84 -11.67 2.82 -0.96
CA VAL A 84 -10.25 3.11 -0.69
C VAL A 84 -10.10 4.59 -0.38
N GLU A 85 -9.67 4.87 0.85
CA GLU A 85 -9.55 6.23 1.41
C GLU A 85 -8.14 6.52 1.93
N LEU A 86 -7.28 5.50 2.07
CA LEU A 86 -5.98 5.61 2.71
C LEU A 86 -4.92 4.78 1.96
N VAL A 87 -3.80 5.44 1.69
CA VAL A 87 -2.53 4.83 1.27
C VAL A 87 -1.52 4.95 2.41
N ILE A 88 -0.85 3.85 2.75
CA ILE A 88 0.25 3.82 3.72
C ILE A 88 1.50 3.33 3.00
N ALA A 89 2.61 4.04 3.16
CA ALA A 89 3.91 3.63 2.66
C ALA A 89 4.90 3.37 3.81
N LEU A 90 5.88 2.48 3.58
CA LEU A 90 7.03 2.41 4.46
C LEU A 90 7.92 3.66 4.29
N VAL A 91 8.20 4.05 3.04
CA VAL A 91 9.05 5.21 2.73
C VAL A 91 8.39 6.17 1.75
N ASP A 92 8.34 7.46 2.09
CA ASP A 92 8.06 8.53 1.14
C ASP A 92 9.37 9.18 0.64
N ARG A 93 9.54 9.22 -0.67
CA ARG A 93 10.70 9.81 -1.33
C ARG A 93 10.58 11.32 -1.51
N LEU A 94 9.43 11.91 -1.19
CA LEU A 94 9.10 13.33 -1.35
C LEU A 94 9.18 13.77 -2.83
N GLN A 95 8.59 12.97 -3.72
CA GLN A 95 8.64 13.19 -5.18
C GLN A 95 7.25 13.37 -5.82
N GLY A 96 6.30 13.94 -5.08
CA GLY A 96 4.97 14.29 -5.60
C GLY A 96 3.85 13.27 -5.29
N GLY A 97 4.16 12.14 -4.64
CA GLY A 97 3.18 11.10 -4.35
C GLY A 97 2.10 11.55 -3.36
N ALA A 98 2.48 12.28 -2.31
CA ALA A 98 1.53 12.80 -1.32
C ALA A 98 0.49 13.75 -1.94
N GLU A 99 0.95 14.66 -2.80
CA GLU A 99 0.14 15.63 -3.52
C GLU A 99 -0.81 14.93 -4.50
N LEU A 100 -0.30 13.89 -5.21
CA LEU A 100 -1.13 13.08 -6.09
C LEU A 100 -2.28 12.44 -5.31
N TYR A 101 -2.00 11.78 -4.19
CA TYR A 101 -3.02 11.12 -3.36
C TYR A 101 -4.04 12.13 -2.81
N GLN A 102 -3.57 13.27 -2.31
CA GLN A 102 -4.45 14.32 -1.80
C GLN A 102 -5.38 14.86 -2.90
N SER A 103 -4.86 15.10 -4.12
CA SER A 103 -5.68 15.55 -5.25
C SER A 103 -6.75 14.53 -5.66
N ALA A 104 -6.50 13.24 -5.41
CA ALA A 104 -7.43 12.14 -5.63
C ALA A 104 -8.39 11.88 -4.44
N GLY A 105 -8.35 12.73 -3.40
CA GLY A 105 -9.17 12.60 -2.20
C GLY A 105 -8.75 11.46 -1.28
N LEU A 106 -7.50 10.99 -1.38
CA LEU A 106 -6.95 9.92 -0.56
C LEU A 106 -6.10 10.52 0.58
N MET A 107 -6.23 9.95 1.77
CA MET A 107 -5.26 10.18 2.84
C MET A 107 -3.97 9.44 2.54
N PHE A 108 -2.84 10.03 2.91
CA PHE A 108 -1.52 9.41 2.79
C PHE A 108 -0.76 9.46 4.12
N LYS A 109 -0.13 8.35 4.47
CA LYS A 109 0.81 8.26 5.59
C LYS A 109 2.06 7.50 5.15
N ALA A 110 3.22 7.97 5.58
CA ALA A 110 4.46 7.23 5.45
C ALA A 110 5.04 6.98 6.85
N LEU A 111 5.67 5.82 7.05
CA LEU A 111 6.39 5.55 8.29
C LEU A 111 7.69 6.35 8.38
N PHE A 112 8.36 6.53 7.24
CA PHE A 112 9.56 7.31 7.12
C PHE A 112 9.52 8.16 5.85
N SER A 113 10.06 9.36 5.92
CA SER A 113 10.51 10.14 4.79
C SER A 113 11.94 9.75 4.42
N ILE A 114 12.36 10.05 3.20
CA ILE A 114 13.77 9.88 2.82
C ILE A 114 14.71 10.70 3.72
N ASN A 115 14.29 11.88 4.17
CA ASN A 115 15.14 12.74 4.97
C ASN A 115 15.44 12.10 6.32
N GLU A 116 14.44 11.53 6.99
CA GLU A 116 14.62 10.79 8.26
C GLU A 116 15.57 9.59 8.08
N ILE A 117 15.45 8.87 6.96
CA ILE A 117 16.37 7.77 6.65
C ILE A 117 17.81 8.30 6.49
N ARG A 118 17.99 9.39 5.72
CA ARG A 118 19.32 9.98 5.47
C ARG A 118 19.97 10.47 6.75
N GLU A 119 19.23 11.17 7.59
CA GLU A 119 19.70 11.69 8.88
C GLU A 119 20.15 10.55 9.80
N HIS A 120 19.39 9.45 9.86
CA HIS A 120 19.74 8.28 10.66
C HIS A 120 21.08 7.65 10.23
N TYR A 121 21.32 7.52 8.92
CA TYR A 121 22.57 6.93 8.41
C TYR A 121 23.78 7.89 8.48
N GLN A 122 23.58 9.20 8.32
CA GLN A 122 24.65 10.18 8.51
C GLN A 122 25.13 10.21 9.97
N GLY A 123 24.20 10.24 10.94
CA GLY A 123 24.55 10.18 12.36
C GLY A 123 25.19 8.87 12.81
N SER A 124 25.03 7.78 12.04
CA SER A 124 25.67 6.48 12.31
C SER A 124 27.10 6.41 11.78
N LEU A 125 27.39 7.07 10.64
CA LEU A 125 28.73 7.13 10.04
C LEU A 125 29.66 8.08 10.81
N ASP A 126 29.11 9.19 11.33
CA ASP A 126 29.89 10.15 12.12
C ASP A 126 30.26 9.62 13.52
N GLN A 127 29.51 8.64 14.06
CA GLN A 127 29.79 8.00 15.36
C GLN A 127 30.74 6.80 15.28
N SER A 128 31.10 6.37 14.07
CA SER A 128 32.03 5.26 13.82
C SER A 128 33.39 5.72 13.27
N SER A 129 33.64 7.04 13.28
CA SER A 129 34.93 7.71 13.00
C SER A 129 35.52 8.32 14.26
#